data_AF-V4IYP7-F1
#
_entry.id   AF-V4IYP7-F1
#
_cell.length_a   1.000
_cell.length_b   1.000
_cell.length_c   1.000
_cell.angle_alpha   90.00
_cell.angle_beta   90.00
_cell.angle_gamma   90.00
#
_symmetry.space_group_name_H-M   'P 1'
#
loop_
_entity.id
_entity.type
_entity.pdbx_description
1 polymer ?
#
loop_
_entity_poly.entity_id
_entity_poly.type
_entity_poly.pdbx_seq_one_letter_code
_entity_poly.pdbx_strand_id
1 'polypeptide(L)'
;MLLVDKWFHTINDIPMVCSLYSSVKSIREQYLEEEFLSVAQAAELYHRSRFNSVILPREEWREKTRLIIDAVPASEKEWLRAKLEWSNSPTLQNRLEELLDALEPTTSLFVADKLEFARTVKNTRNYFTHWDSRNKKKAASRANLYFVSETLMYLLAACLLVEIGFTSQKVAELFSRNHRIHNFRWNSDNPVSSKPGQVGESSYFSIRVGTDAEQKE
;
A
#
# COMPACT_ATOMS: atom_id res chain seq x y z
N MET A 1 10.74 28.94 -1.67
CA MET A 1 11.41 27.86 -0.92
C MET A 1 11.98 26.88 -1.93
N LEU A 2 13.27 26.54 -1.80
CA LEU A 2 13.92 25.60 -2.71
C LEU A 2 13.39 24.18 -2.48
N LEU A 3 13.51 23.31 -3.48
CA LEU A 3 13.05 21.92 -3.40
C LEU A 3 13.77 21.15 -2.27
N VAL A 4 15.03 21.47 -2.03
CA VAL A 4 15.85 20.89 -0.95
C VAL A 4 15.30 21.29 0.43
N ASP A 5 14.89 22.54 0.61
CA ASP A 5 14.30 23.00 1.89
C ASP A 5 12.99 22.27 2.17
N LYS A 6 12.14 22.11 1.14
CA LYS A 6 10.90 21.32 1.24
C LYS A 6 11.20 19.88 1.66
N TRP A 7 12.20 19.26 1.04
CA TRP A 7 12.60 17.90 1.37
C TRP A 7 13.02 17.75 2.84
N PHE A 8 13.87 18.64 3.35
CA PHE A 8 14.26 18.62 4.76
C PHE A 8 13.08 18.84 5.71
N HIS A 9 12.15 19.72 5.34
CA HIS A 9 10.92 19.90 6.11
C HIS A 9 10.07 18.63 6.13
N THR A 10 9.86 17.98 4.98
CA THR A 10 9.10 16.73 4.87
C THR A 10 9.72 15.62 5.72
N ILE A 11 11.05 15.45 5.71
CA ILE A 11 11.72 14.45 6.56
C ILE A 11 11.44 14.70 8.04
N ASN A 12 11.45 15.95 8.48
CA ASN A 12 11.19 16.29 9.89
C ASN A 12 9.71 16.13 10.28
N ASP A 13 8.80 16.35 9.35
CA ASP A 13 7.35 16.30 9.59
C ASP A 13 6.79 14.86 9.56
N ILE A 14 7.29 14.01 8.64
CA ILE A 14 6.88 12.60 8.51
C ILE A 14 8.08 11.63 8.55
N PRO A 15 8.92 11.67 9.60
CA PRO A 15 10.20 10.96 9.63
C PRO A 15 10.04 9.46 9.46
N MET A 16 9.03 8.85 10.09
CA MET A 16 8.79 7.42 9.99
C MET A 16 8.39 6.97 8.58
N VAL A 17 7.64 7.79 7.84
CA VAL A 17 7.29 7.50 6.44
C VAL A 17 8.56 7.49 5.60
N CYS A 18 9.40 8.52 5.76
CA CYS A 18 10.67 8.62 5.04
C CYS A 18 11.62 7.48 5.39
N SER A 19 11.77 7.14 6.68
CA SER A 19 12.64 6.04 7.14
C SER A 19 12.21 4.69 6.59
N LEU A 20 10.92 4.35 6.66
CA LEU A 20 10.39 3.08 6.13
C LEU A 20 10.52 3.00 4.60
N TYR A 21 10.25 4.10 3.90
CA TYR A 21 10.46 4.15 2.46
C TYR A 21 11.93 3.95 2.07
N SER A 22 12.84 4.64 2.77
CA SER A 22 14.28 4.55 2.52
C SER A 22 14.88 3.20 2.92
N SER A 23 14.37 2.55 3.98
CA SER A 23 14.90 1.25 4.43
C SER A 23 14.76 0.19 3.35
N VAL A 24 13.59 0.14 2.69
CA VAL A 24 13.31 -0.80 1.60
C VAL A 24 14.18 -0.55 0.37
N LYS A 25 14.57 0.71 0.11
CA LYS A 25 15.51 1.01 -1.00
C LYS A 25 16.98 0.74 -0.66
N SER A 26 17.34 0.71 0.63
CA SER A 26 18.75 0.69 1.05
C SER A 26 19.25 -0.69 1.45
N ILE A 27 18.36 -1.59 1.87
CA ILE A 27 18.72 -2.94 2.35
C ILE A 27 18.71 -3.90 1.15
N ARG A 28 19.86 -4.54 0.85
CA ARG A 28 20.02 -5.40 -0.33
C ARG A 28 19.45 -6.82 -0.20
N GLU A 29 19.22 -7.30 1.02
CA GLU A 29 18.83 -8.70 1.30
C GLU A 29 17.61 -8.77 2.25
N GLN A 30 16.60 -7.92 2.03
CA GLN A 30 15.40 -7.96 2.85
C GLN A 30 14.42 -9.04 2.36
N TYR A 31 13.73 -9.71 3.29
CA TYR A 31 12.65 -10.62 2.93
C TYR A 31 11.48 -9.84 2.31
N LEU A 32 10.90 -10.34 1.22
CA LEU A 32 9.78 -9.67 0.51
C LEU A 32 8.60 -9.35 1.43
N GLU A 33 8.36 -10.19 2.44
CA GLU A 33 7.35 -10.00 3.47
C GLU A 33 7.63 -8.75 4.33
N GLU A 34 8.89 -8.54 4.71
CA GLU A 34 9.29 -7.38 5.50
C GLU A 34 9.31 -6.09 4.66
N GLU A 35 9.75 -6.17 3.40
CA GLU A 35 9.63 -5.06 2.46
C GLU A 35 8.17 -4.65 2.33
N PHE A 36 7.27 -5.61 2.05
CA PHE A 36 5.84 -5.38 1.94
C PHE A 36 5.26 -4.73 3.20
N LEU A 37 5.55 -5.29 4.38
CA LEU A 37 5.04 -4.76 5.65
C LEU A 37 5.54 -3.33 5.90
N SER A 38 6.81 -3.05 5.59
CA SER A 38 7.41 -1.72 5.74
C SER A 38 6.72 -0.69 4.87
N VAL A 39 6.50 -0.99 3.59
CA VAL A 39 5.86 -0.05 2.65
C VAL A 39 4.36 0.10 2.89
N ALA A 40 3.67 -0.98 3.31
CA ALA A 40 2.26 -0.90 3.70
C ALA A 40 2.08 -0.02 4.95
N GLN A 41 2.97 -0.17 5.93
CA GLN A 41 2.99 0.67 7.13
C GLN A 41 3.31 2.13 6.79
N ALA A 42 4.28 2.39 5.92
CA ALA A 42 4.60 3.74 5.46
C ALA A 42 3.40 4.41 4.78
N ALA A 43 2.67 3.69 3.92
CA ALA A 43 1.45 4.20 3.28
C ALA A 43 0.34 4.51 4.31
N GLU A 44 0.15 3.62 5.30
CA GLU A 44 -0.81 3.84 6.39
C GLU A 44 -0.44 5.09 7.21
N LEU A 45 0.82 5.25 7.59
CA LEU A 45 1.31 6.41 8.33
C LEU A 45 1.19 7.69 7.53
N TYR A 46 1.53 7.68 6.24
CA TYR A 46 1.40 8.84 5.37
C TYR A 46 -0.05 9.33 5.30
N HIS A 47 -1.01 8.42 5.08
CA HIS A 47 -2.43 8.77 5.09
C HIS A 47 -2.82 9.42 6.43
N ARG A 48 -2.46 8.79 7.56
CA ARG A 48 -2.77 9.34 8.88
C ARG A 48 -2.19 10.73 9.13
N SER A 49 -1.05 11.06 8.54
CA SER A 49 -0.39 12.37 8.69
C SER A 49 -0.97 13.46 7.79
N ARG A 50 -1.77 13.12 6.78
CA ARG A 50 -2.26 14.06 5.76
C ARG A 50 -3.77 14.11 5.59
N PHE A 51 -4.47 13.08 6.07
CA PHE A 51 -5.90 12.93 5.90
C PHE A 51 -6.57 12.89 7.28
N ASN A 52 -7.63 13.67 7.45
CA ASN A 52 -8.45 13.68 8.65
C ASN A 52 -9.74 12.85 8.47
N SER A 53 -9.63 11.73 7.74
CA SER A 53 -10.79 10.95 7.30
C SER A 53 -11.38 10.15 8.46
N VAL A 54 -12.71 10.22 8.59
CA VAL A 54 -13.53 9.45 9.54
C VAL A 54 -14.64 8.76 8.76
N ILE A 55 -15.06 7.57 9.22
CA ILE A 55 -16.12 6.81 8.53
C ILE A 55 -17.47 7.52 8.65
N LEU A 56 -17.74 8.08 9.83
CA LEU A 56 -18.94 8.87 10.12
C LEU A 56 -18.55 10.18 10.81
N PRO A 57 -19.36 11.25 10.65
CA PRO A 57 -19.24 12.44 11.47
C PRO A 57 -19.20 12.07 12.95
N ARG A 58 -18.34 12.76 13.73
CA ARG A 58 -18.03 12.37 15.11
C ARG A 58 -19.28 12.27 15.98
N GLU A 59 -20.23 13.20 15.84
CA GLU A 59 -21.46 13.20 16.64
C GLU A 59 -22.40 12.06 16.25
N GLU A 60 -22.52 11.75 14.95
CA GLU A 60 -23.29 10.58 14.48
C GLU A 60 -22.69 9.27 14.98
N TRP A 61 -21.36 9.14 14.93
CA TRP A 61 -20.67 7.96 15.45
C TRP A 61 -20.84 7.82 16.97
N ARG A 62 -20.75 8.92 17.73
CA ARG A 62 -20.95 8.92 19.18
C ARG A 62 -22.35 8.46 19.54
N GLU A 63 -23.37 8.99 18.87
CA GLU A 63 -24.75 8.62 19.15
C GLU A 63 -25.02 7.17 18.77
N LYS A 64 -24.58 6.72 17.58
CA LYS A 64 -24.69 5.33 17.16
C LYS A 64 -24.04 4.38 18.18
N THR A 65 -22.83 4.70 18.62
CA THR A 65 -22.08 3.86 19.57
C THR A 65 -22.74 3.82 20.94
N ARG A 66 -23.27 4.97 21.42
CA ARG A 66 -24.05 5.04 22.66
C ARG A 66 -25.28 4.13 22.60
N LEU A 67 -26.07 4.24 21.53
CA LEU A 67 -27.28 3.42 21.35
C LEU A 67 -26.96 1.91 21.35
N ILE A 68 -25.88 1.50 20.68
CA ILE A 68 -25.43 0.10 20.64
C ILE A 68 -25.01 -0.39 22.03
N ILE A 69 -24.22 0.41 22.76
CA ILE A 69 -23.74 0.05 24.11
C ILE A 69 -24.90 0.01 25.11
N ASP A 70 -25.88 0.90 25.00
CA ASP A 70 -27.01 0.94 25.92
C ASP A 70 -27.98 -0.23 25.75
N ALA A 71 -27.96 -0.89 24.59
CA ALA A 71 -28.79 -2.05 24.30
C ALA A 71 -28.27 -3.38 24.90
N VAL A 72 -27.02 -3.44 25.36
CA VAL A 72 -26.44 -4.67 25.93
C VAL A 72 -26.48 -4.70 27.46
N PRO A 73 -26.47 -5.90 28.09
CA PRO A 73 -26.41 -6.02 29.55
C PRO A 73 -25.21 -5.29 30.16
N ALA A 74 -25.36 -4.83 31.41
CA ALA A 74 -24.31 -4.07 32.11
C ALA A 74 -22.96 -4.80 32.16
N SER A 75 -22.96 -6.14 32.24
CA SER A 75 -21.76 -6.97 32.21
C SER A 75 -20.96 -6.88 30.91
N GLU A 76 -21.61 -6.59 29.78
CA GLU A 76 -20.99 -6.56 28.44
C GLU A 76 -20.56 -5.17 27.99
N LYS A 77 -21.05 -4.10 28.66
CA LYS A 77 -20.86 -2.71 28.21
C LYS A 77 -19.39 -2.32 28.09
N GLU A 78 -18.56 -2.71 29.06
CA GLU A 78 -17.16 -2.31 29.09
C GLU A 78 -16.33 -3.02 28.01
N TRP A 79 -16.56 -4.32 27.82
CA TRP A 79 -15.96 -5.07 26.73
C TRP A 79 -16.35 -4.47 25.37
N LEU A 80 -17.62 -4.12 25.18
CA LEU A 80 -18.10 -3.57 23.92
C LEU A 80 -17.57 -2.16 23.65
N ARG A 81 -17.44 -1.31 24.68
CA ARG A 81 -16.77 0.01 24.57
C ARG A 81 -15.35 -0.14 24.03
N ALA A 82 -14.57 -1.05 24.61
CA ALA A 82 -13.20 -1.31 24.17
C ALA A 82 -13.14 -1.80 22.70
N LYS A 83 -14.12 -2.60 22.26
CA LYS A 83 -14.20 -3.04 20.85
C LYS A 83 -14.60 -1.93 19.89
N LEU A 84 -15.43 -0.99 20.33
CA LEU A 84 -15.94 0.08 19.48
C LEU A 84 -15.10 1.36 19.51
N GLU A 85 -14.15 1.51 20.44
CA GLU A 85 -13.32 2.72 20.62
C GLU A 85 -12.75 3.27 19.30
N TRP A 86 -12.21 2.40 18.45
CA TRP A 86 -11.58 2.77 17.18
C TRP A 86 -12.46 2.50 15.96
N SER A 87 -13.74 2.17 16.16
CA SER A 87 -14.65 1.76 15.08
C SER A 87 -14.95 2.85 14.06
N ASN A 88 -14.68 4.12 14.37
CA ASN A 88 -14.79 5.22 13.40
C ASN A 88 -13.51 5.46 12.57
N SER A 89 -12.42 4.75 12.89
CA SER A 89 -11.16 4.90 12.18
C SER A 89 -11.25 4.19 10.83
N PRO A 90 -10.84 4.83 9.72
CA PRO A 90 -10.89 4.17 8.42
C PRO A 90 -9.99 2.93 8.40
N THR A 91 -10.32 1.93 7.61
CA THR A 91 -9.48 0.74 7.46
C THR A 91 -8.27 1.03 6.57
N LEU A 92 -7.22 0.19 6.60
CA LEU A 92 -6.10 0.29 5.65
C LEU A 92 -6.58 0.33 4.19
N GLN A 93 -7.61 -0.45 3.87
CA GLN A 93 -8.21 -0.43 2.55
C GLN A 93 -8.77 0.98 2.22
N ASN A 94 -9.57 1.59 3.11
CA ASN A 94 -10.11 2.94 2.87
C ASN A 94 -8.99 3.98 2.70
N ARG A 95 -7.92 3.88 3.50
CA ARG A 95 -6.76 4.79 3.40
C ARG A 95 -6.11 4.73 2.03
N LEU A 96 -5.91 3.51 1.52
CA LEU A 96 -5.28 3.30 0.22
C LEU A 96 -6.17 3.78 -0.92
N GLU A 97 -7.49 3.53 -0.86
CA GLU A 97 -8.44 4.06 -1.84
C GLU A 97 -8.37 5.59 -1.89
N GLU A 98 -8.43 6.27 -0.74
CA GLU A 98 -8.32 7.74 -0.68
C GLU A 98 -6.97 8.26 -1.19
N LEU A 99 -5.85 7.61 -0.83
CA LEU A 99 -4.52 7.98 -1.36
C LEU A 99 -4.46 7.83 -2.88
N LEU A 100 -5.00 6.73 -3.40
CA LEU A 100 -5.02 6.48 -4.83
C LEU A 100 -5.90 7.48 -5.57
N ASP A 101 -7.00 7.94 -4.97
CA ASP A 101 -7.87 8.94 -5.58
C ASP A 101 -7.27 10.35 -5.53
N ALA A 102 -6.63 10.72 -4.41
CA ALA A 102 -6.00 12.03 -4.25
C ALA A 102 -4.83 12.28 -5.23
N LEU A 103 -4.21 11.22 -5.76
CA LEU A 103 -3.04 11.30 -6.63
C LEU A 103 -3.33 11.18 -8.13
N GLU A 104 -4.60 11.12 -8.54
CA GLU A 104 -4.94 11.14 -9.96
C GLU A 104 -4.41 12.42 -10.67
N PRO A 105 -3.93 12.32 -11.93
CA PRO A 105 -3.96 11.15 -12.82
C PRO A 105 -2.81 10.14 -12.63
N THR A 106 -1.93 10.35 -11.65
CA THR A 106 -0.66 9.61 -11.52
C THR A 106 -0.87 8.11 -11.30
N THR A 107 -1.79 7.76 -10.41
CA THR A 107 -2.06 6.39 -9.94
C THR A 107 -2.65 5.50 -11.02
N SER A 108 -3.44 6.07 -11.94
CA SER A 108 -3.93 5.38 -13.13
C SER A 108 -2.83 4.80 -14.03
N LEU A 109 -1.59 5.31 -13.93
CA LEU A 109 -0.45 4.80 -14.70
C LEU A 109 -0.02 3.40 -14.23
N PHE A 110 -0.11 3.12 -12.93
CA PHE A 110 0.46 1.91 -12.33
C PHE A 110 -0.54 1.06 -11.54
N VAL A 111 -1.79 1.50 -11.37
CA VAL A 111 -2.89 0.71 -10.77
C VAL A 111 -4.07 0.68 -11.73
N ALA A 112 -4.47 -0.51 -12.18
CA ALA A 112 -5.65 -0.67 -13.04
C ALA A 112 -6.96 -0.66 -12.24
N ASP A 113 -7.00 -1.38 -11.12
CA ASP A 113 -8.15 -1.46 -10.21
C ASP A 113 -7.71 -1.07 -8.79
N LYS A 114 -8.11 0.13 -8.37
CA LYS A 114 -7.74 0.70 -7.06
C LYS A 114 -8.37 -0.05 -5.90
N LEU A 115 -9.64 -0.46 -6.07
CA LEU A 115 -10.40 -1.14 -5.02
C LEU A 115 -9.79 -2.51 -4.76
N GLU A 116 -9.52 -3.27 -5.83
CA GLU A 116 -8.93 -4.60 -5.69
C GLU A 116 -7.47 -4.53 -5.23
N PHE A 117 -6.72 -3.50 -5.64
CA PHE A 117 -5.38 -3.25 -5.10
C PHE A 117 -5.41 -2.98 -3.59
N ALA A 118 -6.23 -2.03 -3.14
CA ALA A 118 -6.36 -1.68 -1.72
C ALA A 118 -6.80 -2.89 -0.87
N ARG A 119 -7.76 -3.68 -1.39
CA ARG A 119 -8.20 -4.93 -0.77
C ARG A 119 -7.07 -5.97 -0.69
N THR A 120 -6.29 -6.13 -1.76
CA THR A 120 -5.16 -7.06 -1.81
C THR A 120 -4.11 -6.68 -0.77
N VAL A 121 -3.73 -5.40 -0.68
CA VAL A 121 -2.77 -4.91 0.32
C VAL A 121 -3.29 -5.18 1.73
N LYS A 122 -4.55 -4.84 2.02
CA LYS A 122 -5.15 -5.05 3.35
C LYS A 122 -5.17 -6.54 3.74
N ASN A 123 -5.54 -7.44 2.84
CA ASN A 123 -5.57 -8.88 3.13
C ASN A 123 -4.16 -9.46 3.31
N THR A 124 -3.22 -9.01 2.48
CA THR A 124 -1.82 -9.42 2.54
C THR A 124 -1.17 -8.98 3.85
N ARG A 125 -1.41 -7.72 4.27
CA ARG A 125 -0.96 -7.22 5.59
C ARG A 125 -1.57 -8.01 6.73
N ASN A 126 -2.87 -8.25 6.70
CA ASN A 126 -3.52 -9.03 7.75
C ASN A 126 -2.94 -10.45 7.86
N TYR A 127 -2.58 -11.07 6.74
CA TYR A 127 -1.94 -12.38 6.74
C TYR A 127 -0.53 -12.32 7.35
N PHE A 128 0.37 -11.44 6.88
CA PHE A 128 1.75 -11.42 7.37
C PHE A 128 1.91 -10.86 8.79
N THR A 129 0.96 -10.06 9.29
CA THR A 129 0.96 -9.60 10.69
C THR A 129 0.46 -10.67 11.67
N HIS A 130 -0.56 -11.44 11.29
CA HIS A 130 -1.20 -12.40 12.21
C HIS A 130 -0.88 -13.87 11.93
N TRP A 131 -0.23 -14.16 10.79
CA TRP A 131 0.04 -15.50 10.28
C TRP A 131 -1.20 -16.43 10.28
N ASP A 132 -2.39 -15.84 10.12
CA ASP A 132 -3.67 -16.54 10.19
C ASP A 132 -3.98 -17.25 8.87
N SER A 133 -4.13 -18.58 8.94
CA SER A 133 -4.45 -19.45 7.80
C SER A 133 -5.75 -19.04 7.09
N ARG A 134 -6.69 -18.38 7.79
CA ARG A 134 -7.94 -17.86 7.20
C ARG A 134 -7.68 -16.80 6.12
N ASN A 135 -6.61 -16.02 6.24
CA ASN A 135 -6.25 -14.98 5.28
C ASN A 135 -5.25 -15.46 4.21
N LYS A 136 -4.64 -16.64 4.39
CA LYS A 136 -3.61 -17.16 3.47
C LYS A 136 -4.09 -17.23 2.02
N LYS A 137 -5.32 -17.68 1.77
CA LYS A 137 -5.89 -17.77 0.40
C LYS A 137 -6.23 -16.41 -0.22
N LYS A 138 -6.37 -15.36 0.59
CA LYS A 138 -6.72 -14.00 0.16
C LYS A 138 -5.51 -13.06 0.10
N ALA A 139 -4.37 -13.49 0.64
CA ALA A 139 -3.13 -12.75 0.58
C ALA A 139 -2.49 -12.91 -0.80
N ALA A 140 -1.67 -11.91 -1.19
CA ALA A 140 -0.86 -12.02 -2.39
C ALA A 140 0.04 -13.26 -2.32
N SER A 141 0.13 -13.99 -3.42
CA SER A 141 1.13 -15.04 -3.58
C SER A 141 2.54 -14.43 -3.47
N ARG A 142 3.56 -15.25 -3.18
CA ARG A 142 4.94 -14.75 -3.09
C ARG A 142 5.40 -14.07 -4.38
N ALA A 143 4.97 -14.58 -5.54
CA ALA A 143 5.23 -13.96 -6.84
C ALA A 143 4.54 -12.58 -6.97
N ASN A 144 3.29 -12.46 -6.50
CA ASN A 144 2.54 -11.21 -6.54
C ASN A 144 2.98 -10.20 -5.47
N LEU A 145 3.61 -10.66 -4.38
CA LEU A 145 4.03 -9.82 -3.26
C LEU A 145 5.01 -8.75 -3.70
N TYR A 146 5.99 -9.12 -4.54
CA TYR A 146 6.92 -8.17 -5.15
C TYR A 146 6.18 -7.05 -5.90
N PHE A 147 5.20 -7.41 -6.72
CA PHE A 147 4.45 -6.42 -7.51
C PHE A 147 3.59 -5.52 -6.62
N VAL A 148 2.96 -6.08 -5.59
CA VAL A 148 2.20 -5.27 -4.63
C VAL A 148 3.12 -4.30 -3.87
N SER A 149 4.29 -4.76 -3.43
CA SER A 149 5.30 -3.93 -2.74
C SER A 149 5.81 -2.79 -3.63
N GLU A 150 6.20 -3.09 -4.87
CA GLU A 150 6.67 -2.06 -5.80
C GLU A 150 5.54 -1.07 -6.16
N THR A 151 4.29 -1.51 -6.25
CA THR A 151 3.14 -0.61 -6.44
C THR A 151 2.98 0.36 -5.26
N LEU A 152 3.11 -0.13 -4.01
CA LEU A 152 3.11 0.70 -2.81
C LEU A 152 4.31 1.67 -2.80
N MET A 153 5.48 1.24 -3.29
CA MET A 153 6.64 2.12 -3.44
C MET A 153 6.40 3.25 -4.43
N TYR A 154 5.73 2.99 -5.57
CA TYR A 154 5.36 4.05 -6.51
C TYR A 154 4.31 4.99 -5.94
N LEU A 155 3.34 4.46 -5.19
CA LEU A 155 2.36 5.29 -4.48
C LEU A 155 3.05 6.25 -3.49
N LEU A 156 3.96 5.74 -2.65
CA LEU A 156 4.72 6.55 -1.71
C LEU A 156 5.67 7.54 -2.38
N ALA A 157 6.32 7.14 -3.48
CA ALA A 157 7.13 8.05 -4.27
C ALA A 157 6.29 9.22 -4.81
N ALA A 158 5.08 8.95 -5.31
CA ALA A 158 4.16 9.99 -5.76
C ALA A 158 3.74 10.93 -4.61
N CYS A 159 3.40 10.37 -3.44
CA CYS A 159 3.13 11.14 -2.22
C CYS A 159 4.29 12.09 -1.87
N LEU A 160 5.52 11.56 -1.78
CA LEU A 160 6.71 12.35 -1.40
C LEU A 160 7.05 13.42 -2.44
N LEU A 161 6.81 13.15 -3.73
CA LEU A 161 6.97 14.16 -4.78
C LEU A 161 5.96 15.31 -4.62
N VAL A 162 4.73 15.01 -4.21
CA VAL A 162 3.73 16.04 -3.90
C VAL A 162 4.15 16.88 -2.70
N GLU A 163 4.70 16.27 -1.64
CA GLU A 163 5.22 16.98 -0.47
C GLU A 163 6.30 18.02 -0.83
N ILE A 164 7.19 17.68 -1.77
CA ILE A 164 8.23 18.60 -2.23
C ILE A 164 7.74 19.60 -3.29
N GLY A 165 6.43 19.63 -3.56
CA GLY A 165 5.75 20.67 -4.32
C GLY A 165 5.48 20.38 -5.78
N PHE A 166 5.60 19.12 -6.22
CA PHE A 166 5.10 18.73 -7.53
C PHE A 166 3.57 18.57 -7.50
N THR A 167 2.91 18.93 -8.59
CA THR A 167 1.48 18.59 -8.77
C THR A 167 1.35 17.14 -9.21
N SER A 168 0.20 16.50 -8.94
CA SER A 168 -0.08 15.14 -9.43
C SER A 168 0.12 15.02 -10.96
N GLN A 169 -0.23 16.05 -11.74
CA GLN A 169 0.00 16.07 -13.18
C GLN A 169 1.50 16.04 -13.53
N LYS A 170 2.33 16.79 -12.79
CA LYS A 170 3.78 16.77 -13.02
C LYS A 170 4.40 15.45 -12.61
N VAL A 171 3.92 14.83 -11.53
CA VAL A 171 4.35 13.48 -11.13
C VAL A 171 3.99 12.47 -12.22
N ALA A 172 2.77 12.53 -12.76
CA ALA A 172 2.35 11.65 -13.86
C ALA A 172 3.23 11.81 -15.11
N GLU A 173 3.63 13.03 -15.47
CA GLU A 173 4.58 13.29 -16.57
C GLU A 173 5.94 12.63 -16.31
N LEU A 174 6.48 12.77 -15.09
CA LEU A 174 7.75 12.16 -14.70
C LEU A 174 7.68 10.62 -14.72
N PHE A 175 6.59 10.06 -14.20
CA PHE A 175 6.38 8.62 -14.13
C PHE A 175 6.19 8.01 -15.53
N SER A 176 5.50 8.70 -16.43
CA SER A 176 5.29 8.24 -17.81
C SER A 176 6.58 8.10 -18.61
N ARG A 177 7.63 8.87 -18.26
CA ARG A 177 8.97 8.78 -18.87
C ARG A 177 9.83 7.67 -18.28
N ASN A 178 9.45 7.13 -17.13
CA ASN A 178 10.18 6.06 -16.48
C ASN A 178 9.69 4.71 -16.99
N HIS A 179 10.48 4.04 -17.84
CA HIS A 179 10.10 2.75 -18.44
C HIS A 179 9.72 1.68 -17.41
N ARG A 180 10.33 1.68 -16.22
CA ARG A 180 9.98 0.72 -15.16
C ARG A 180 8.56 0.94 -14.66
N ILE A 181 8.13 2.19 -14.53
CA ILE A 181 6.76 2.51 -14.08
C ILE A 181 5.78 2.35 -15.23
N HIS A 182 6.12 2.85 -16.42
CA HIS A 182 5.25 2.80 -17.59
C HIS A 182 4.84 1.36 -17.97
N ASN A 183 5.74 0.40 -17.79
CA ASN A 183 5.47 -1.01 -18.10
C ASN A 183 4.96 -1.81 -16.89
N PHE A 184 4.86 -1.16 -15.73
CA PHE A 184 4.43 -1.77 -14.47
C PHE A 184 3.05 -1.23 -14.13
N ARG A 185 2.02 -1.93 -14.59
CA ARG A 185 0.64 -1.65 -14.25
C ARG A 185 0.05 -2.84 -13.52
N TRP A 186 -0.18 -2.67 -12.23
CA TRP A 186 -0.71 -3.71 -11.37
C TRP A 186 -2.16 -4.06 -11.76
N ASN A 187 -2.43 -5.36 -11.84
CA ASN A 187 -3.73 -5.99 -12.01
C ASN A 187 -3.73 -7.34 -11.26
N SER A 188 -4.87 -7.72 -10.67
CA SER A 188 -5.05 -8.99 -9.94
C SER A 188 -4.77 -10.23 -10.80
N ASP A 189 -5.07 -10.16 -12.10
CA ASP A 189 -5.03 -11.31 -13.01
C ASP A 189 -3.70 -11.47 -13.75
N ASN A 190 -2.95 -10.37 -13.89
CA ASN A 190 -1.65 -10.36 -14.53
C ASN A 190 -0.82 -9.18 -13.98
N PRO A 191 0.15 -9.43 -13.08
CA PRO A 191 0.91 -8.37 -12.44
C PRO A 191 1.87 -7.63 -13.39
N VAL A 192 2.03 -8.11 -14.64
CA VAL A 192 2.83 -7.45 -15.69
C VAL A 192 2.01 -7.38 -16.97
N SER A 193 1.04 -6.45 -17.07
CA SER A 193 0.47 -6.14 -18.38
C SER A 193 1.38 -5.13 -19.10
N SER A 194 2.17 -5.58 -20.07
CA SER A 194 2.59 -4.70 -21.16
C SER A 194 1.33 -4.25 -21.90
N LYS A 195 1.18 -2.95 -22.18
CA LYS A 195 0.08 -2.48 -23.03
C LYS A 195 0.11 -3.25 -24.37
N PRO A 196 -1.03 -3.67 -24.93
CA PRO A 196 -1.04 -4.29 -26.26
C PRO A 196 -0.51 -3.27 -27.28
N GLY A 197 0.65 -3.55 -27.88
CA GLY A 197 1.26 -2.70 -28.91
C GLY A 197 2.77 -2.50 -28.86
N GLN A 198 3.49 -3.01 -27.85
CA GLN A 198 4.96 -3.01 -27.83
C GLN A 198 5.50 -4.40 -27.52
N VAL A 199 5.50 -5.27 -28.54
CA VAL A 199 6.33 -6.47 -28.53
C VAL A 199 7.71 -6.06 -29.07
N GLY A 200 8.58 -5.67 -28.14
CA GLY A 200 10.01 -5.54 -28.36
C GLY A 200 10.70 -6.22 -27.18
N GLU A 201 11.19 -7.42 -27.42
CA GLU A 201 12.05 -8.28 -26.58
C GLU A 201 12.29 -7.81 -25.12
N SER A 202 11.48 -8.31 -24.18
CA SER A 202 11.81 -8.25 -22.75
C SER A 202 12.66 -9.47 -22.38
N SER A 203 13.98 -9.34 -22.48
CA SER A 203 14.94 -10.32 -21.97
C SER A 203 15.14 -10.15 -20.46
N TYR A 204 14.19 -10.52 -19.61
CA TYR A 204 14.47 -10.63 -18.18
C TYR A 204 13.71 -11.80 -17.56
N PHE A 205 14.47 -12.66 -16.88
CA PHE A 205 14.09 -13.82 -16.05
C PHE A 205 13.69 -15.12 -16.78
N SER A 206 14.70 -15.83 -17.30
CA SER A 206 14.67 -17.30 -17.36
C SER A 206 15.43 -17.87 -16.16
N ILE A 207 14.71 -18.13 -15.05
CA ILE A 207 15.23 -18.99 -13.99
C ILE A 207 15.16 -20.42 -14.52
N ARG A 208 16.31 -20.95 -14.96
CA ARG A 208 16.48 -22.39 -15.19
C ARG A 208 16.41 -23.08 -13.83
N VAL A 209 15.31 -23.75 -13.55
CA VAL A 209 15.22 -24.73 -12.46
C VAL A 209 15.98 -25.97 -12.94
N GLY A 210 17.22 -26.13 -12.47
CA GLY A 210 17.96 -27.37 -12.63
C GLY A 210 17.36 -28.45 -11.73
N THR A 211 16.72 -29.43 -12.34
CA THR A 211 16.35 -30.70 -11.69
C THR A 211 17.55 -31.63 -11.79
N ASP A 212 18.33 -31.73 -10.71
CA ASP A 212 19.27 -32.84 -10.56
C ASP A 212 18.62 -33.90 -9.67
N ALA A 213 18.09 -34.93 -10.33
CA ALA A 213 17.77 -36.21 -9.73
C ALA A 213 18.52 -37.31 -10.51
N GLU A 214 19.28 -38.10 -9.76
CA GLU A 214 19.74 -39.48 -10.02
C GLU A 214 20.87 -39.74 -11.03
N GLN A 215 21.98 -40.29 -10.49
CA GLN A 215 22.62 -41.58 -10.83
C GLN A 215 23.73 -41.80 -9.78
N LYS A 216 23.61 -42.69 -8.78
CA LYS A 216 23.80 -44.15 -8.81
C LYS A 216 24.97 -44.61 -9.69
N GLU A 217 26.12 -44.80 -9.06
CA GLU A 217 26.92 -46.04 -9.07
C GLU A 217 27.74 -46.15 -7.77
#